data_AF-A0A2P5ALR4-F1
#
_entry.id   AF-A0A2P5ALR4-F1
#
_cell.length_a   1.000
_cell.length_b   1.000
_cell.length_c   1.000
_cell.angle_alpha   90.00
_cell.angle_beta   90.00
_cell.angle_gamma   90.00
#
_symmetry.space_group_name_H-M   'P 1'
#
loop_
_entity.id
_entity.type
_entity.pdbx_description
1 polymer ?
#
loop_
_entity_poly.entity_id
_entity_poly.type
_entity_poly.pdbx_seq_one_letter_code
_entity_poly.pdbx_strand_id
1 'polypeptide(L)'
;MSGIKGGYWLSRDAAGFAPERIPTSNFTHLFYAYAPVNATNGKLIISKTQEIKNFVAAVQRGHKKAILSIGGPRTATENPTNAISVTANDPIKRASFINSTIDNAVKFGFDGLDLAWEFPDTQADLDNLATLLIEWRNQIDDHQVELLLSATVYFAPELPRGEKSIKYPADCRLPSHGAAEGRGCNIQNFTPISEFRNLYSFVVLIHRIKITITKEKMTNLSCSFSFLQMTRLFVLAMIPRSSSPSLNTNEQESGL
;
A
#
# COMPACT_ATOMS: atom_id res chain seq x y z
N MET A 1 -10.40 4.28 -20.27
CA MET A 1 -9.15 3.90 -19.55
C MET A 1 -9.34 2.49 -18.99
N SER A 2 -8.31 1.63 -19.01
CA SER A 2 -8.36 0.37 -18.25
C SER A 2 -8.22 0.68 -16.76
N GLY A 3 -8.96 -0.02 -15.90
CA GLY A 3 -8.79 0.05 -14.45
C GLY A 3 -7.50 -0.64 -13.99
N ILE A 4 -7.14 -0.43 -12.72
CA ILE A 4 -6.07 -1.20 -12.06
C ILE A 4 -6.50 -2.65 -11.91
N LYS A 5 -5.58 -3.57 -12.24
CA LYS A 5 -5.65 -5.00 -11.95
C LYS A 5 -4.43 -5.36 -11.11
N GLY A 6 -4.61 -5.42 -9.79
CA GLY A 6 -3.56 -5.79 -8.84
C GLY A 6 -3.45 -7.32 -8.71
N GLY A 7 -2.26 -7.80 -8.34
CA GLY A 7 -2.03 -9.20 -7.97
C GLY A 7 -0.82 -9.35 -7.05
N TYR A 8 -0.95 -10.16 -6.01
CA TYR A 8 0.13 -10.44 -5.06
C TYR A 8 0.87 -11.71 -5.49
N TRP A 9 2.20 -11.63 -5.62
CA TRP A 9 3.08 -12.77 -5.82
C TRP A 9 3.83 -13.05 -4.52
N LEU A 10 3.60 -14.24 -3.96
CA LEU A 10 4.01 -14.59 -2.61
C LEU A 10 5.42 -15.18 -2.61
N SER A 11 6.38 -14.45 -2.06
CA SER A 11 7.82 -14.79 -2.03
C SER A 11 8.11 -16.11 -1.28
N ARG A 12 7.25 -16.48 -0.31
CA ARG A 12 7.31 -17.79 0.36
C ARG A 12 7.03 -18.96 -0.59
N ASP A 13 6.20 -18.76 -1.61
CA ASP A 13 5.71 -19.79 -2.53
C ASP A 13 6.58 -19.87 -3.81
N ALA A 14 7.66 -19.08 -3.89
CA ALA A 14 8.56 -18.93 -5.03
C ALA A 14 9.16 -20.24 -5.56
N ALA A 15 9.44 -21.20 -4.68
CA ALA A 15 9.95 -22.53 -5.07
C ALA A 15 8.95 -23.34 -5.90
N GLY A 16 7.64 -23.16 -5.66
CA GLY A 16 6.56 -23.76 -6.45
C GLY A 16 6.13 -22.92 -7.65
N PHE A 17 6.33 -21.59 -7.60
CA PHE A 17 5.86 -20.64 -8.61
C PHE A 17 6.83 -19.45 -8.81
N ALA A 18 7.95 -19.69 -9.49
CA ALA A 18 8.95 -18.68 -9.83
C ALA A 18 8.36 -17.49 -10.64
N PRO A 19 8.89 -16.25 -10.50
CA PRO A 19 8.27 -15.05 -11.08
C PRO A 19 8.10 -15.06 -12.61
N GLU A 20 8.97 -15.77 -13.32
CA GLU A 20 8.93 -15.90 -14.78
C GLU A 20 7.67 -16.64 -15.28
N ARG A 21 6.95 -17.33 -14.38
CA ARG A 21 5.68 -18.02 -14.67
C ARG A 21 4.44 -17.17 -14.42
N ILE A 22 4.58 -15.91 -13.98
CA ILE A 22 3.45 -15.00 -13.78
C ILE A 22 2.81 -14.63 -15.14
N PRO A 23 1.49 -14.81 -15.35
CA PRO A 23 0.80 -14.35 -16.55
C PRO A 23 0.56 -12.82 -16.49
N THR A 24 1.64 -12.05 -16.68
CA THR A 24 1.68 -10.58 -16.48
C THR A 24 0.68 -9.80 -17.34
N SER A 25 0.24 -10.35 -18.46
CA SER A 25 -0.81 -9.80 -19.34
C SER A 25 -2.17 -9.62 -18.65
N ASN A 26 -2.47 -10.39 -17.60
CA ASN A 26 -3.73 -10.28 -16.86
C ASN A 26 -3.77 -9.09 -15.89
N PHE A 27 -2.64 -8.48 -15.58
CA PHE A 27 -2.49 -7.48 -14.52
C PHE A 27 -2.19 -6.08 -15.07
N THR A 28 -2.11 -5.08 -14.19
CA THR A 28 -1.42 -3.80 -14.45
C THR A 28 -0.36 -3.51 -13.39
N HIS A 29 -0.59 -3.95 -12.15
CA HIS A 29 0.33 -3.81 -11.01
C HIS A 29 0.50 -5.19 -10.36
N LEU A 30 1.74 -5.55 -10.01
CA LEU A 30 2.08 -6.82 -9.35
C LEU A 30 2.93 -6.55 -8.11
N PHE A 31 2.59 -7.19 -7.00
CA PHE A 31 3.12 -6.90 -5.67
C PHE A 31 4.05 -8.04 -5.22
N TYR A 32 5.32 -7.74 -4.93
CA TYR A 32 6.23 -8.67 -4.27
C TYR A 32 5.87 -8.72 -2.79
N ALA A 33 5.43 -9.90 -2.34
CA ALA A 33 4.74 -10.06 -1.07
C ALA A 33 5.41 -11.15 -0.21
N TYR A 34 6.09 -10.85 0.89
CA TYR A 34 6.24 -9.56 1.56
C TYR A 34 7.69 -9.33 2.03
N ALA A 35 8.05 -8.07 2.26
CA ALA A 35 9.27 -7.70 2.97
C ALA A 35 8.98 -7.56 4.48
N PRO A 36 9.67 -8.29 5.38
CA PRO A 36 9.53 -8.11 6.82
C PRO A 36 10.19 -6.82 7.33
N VAL A 37 9.76 -6.37 8.51
CA VAL A 37 10.30 -5.19 9.21
C VAL A 37 11.08 -5.64 10.45
N ASN A 38 12.25 -5.05 10.69
CA ASN A 38 13.01 -5.24 11.91
C ASN A 38 12.48 -4.31 13.02
N ALA A 39 11.74 -4.85 13.98
CA ALA A 39 11.09 -4.09 15.05
C ALA A 39 12.07 -3.26 15.92
N THR A 40 13.35 -3.63 15.99
CA THR A 40 14.35 -2.93 16.80
C THR A 40 14.75 -1.59 16.17
N ASN A 41 14.91 -1.54 14.84
CA ASN A 41 15.46 -0.39 14.11
C ASN A 41 14.56 0.16 12.98
N GLY A 42 13.37 -0.39 12.77
CA GLY A 42 12.40 0.01 11.74
C GLY A 42 12.75 -0.41 10.30
N LYS A 43 13.96 -0.89 10.01
CA LYS A 43 14.42 -1.13 8.63
C LYS A 43 13.84 -2.42 8.03
N LEU A 44 13.78 -2.49 6.70
CA LEU A 44 13.34 -3.69 5.99
C LEU A 44 14.40 -4.81 6.09
N ILE A 45 13.93 -6.05 6.25
CA ILE A 45 14.76 -7.25 6.26
C ILE A 45 14.83 -7.80 4.83
N ILE A 46 15.91 -7.49 4.11
CA ILE A 46 16.11 -7.92 2.72
C ILE A 46 17.18 -8.99 2.63
N SER A 47 16.76 -10.24 2.41
CA SER A 47 17.64 -11.41 2.22
C SER A 47 17.58 -11.97 0.79
N LYS A 48 16.38 -12.12 0.22
CA LYS A 48 16.06 -12.73 -1.08
C LYS A 48 16.41 -11.84 -2.30
N THR A 49 17.60 -11.24 -2.33
CA THR A 49 17.96 -10.19 -3.30
C THR A 49 17.85 -10.60 -4.78
N GLN A 50 18.17 -11.85 -5.13
CA GLN A 50 18.05 -12.33 -6.51
C GLN A 50 16.59 -12.62 -6.91
N GLU A 51 15.78 -13.15 -5.99
CA GLU A 51 14.35 -13.40 -6.21
C GLU A 51 13.58 -12.09 -6.47
N ILE A 52 13.92 -11.04 -5.70
CA ILE A 52 13.44 -9.67 -5.91
C ILE A 52 13.77 -9.17 -7.33
N LYS A 53 15.03 -9.32 -7.77
CA LYS A 53 15.46 -8.92 -9.12
C LYS A 53 14.71 -9.70 -10.21
N ASN A 54 14.58 -11.02 -10.06
CA ASN A 54 13.82 -11.86 -10.99
C ASN A 54 12.35 -11.43 -11.08
N PHE A 55 11.72 -11.11 -9.95
CA PHE A 55 10.36 -10.59 -9.90
C PHE A 55 10.22 -9.27 -10.65
N VAL A 56 11.02 -8.26 -10.30
CA VAL A 56 10.93 -6.94 -10.97
C VAL A 56 11.18 -7.09 -12.47
N ALA A 57 12.18 -7.85 -12.88
CA ALA A 57 12.48 -8.10 -14.29
C ALA A 57 11.36 -8.83 -15.04
N ALA A 58 10.67 -9.80 -14.42
CA ALA A 58 9.54 -10.51 -15.01
C ALA A 58 8.32 -9.58 -15.18
N VAL A 59 8.02 -8.75 -14.18
CA VAL A 59 6.93 -7.78 -14.19
C VAL A 59 7.18 -6.68 -15.24
N GLN A 60 8.38 -6.10 -15.27
CA GLN A 60 8.74 -5.03 -16.21
C GLN A 60 8.84 -5.52 -17.66
N ARG A 61 9.30 -6.76 -17.90
CA ARG A 61 9.24 -7.40 -19.24
C ARG A 61 7.81 -7.54 -19.76
N GLY A 62 6.83 -7.64 -18.85
CA GLY A 62 5.40 -7.57 -19.21
C GLY A 62 4.87 -6.16 -19.49
N HIS A 63 5.69 -5.11 -19.34
CA HIS A 63 5.28 -3.71 -19.26
C HIS A 63 4.18 -3.50 -18.20
N LYS A 64 4.50 -3.88 -16.95
CA LYS A 64 3.65 -3.79 -15.77
C LYS A 64 4.40 -3.13 -14.62
N LYS A 65 3.66 -2.61 -13.64
CA LYS A 65 4.21 -1.90 -12.48
C LYS A 65 4.55 -2.90 -11.35
N ALA A 66 5.79 -2.90 -10.88
CA ALA A 66 6.26 -3.74 -9.78
C ALA A 66 6.16 -2.97 -8.46
N ILE A 67 5.43 -3.49 -7.48
CA ILE A 67 5.23 -2.88 -6.17
C ILE A 67 5.90 -3.76 -5.10
N LEU A 68 6.63 -3.15 -4.16
CA LEU A 68 7.15 -3.84 -2.98
C LEU A 68 6.10 -3.74 -1.87
N SER A 69 5.62 -4.89 -1.37
CA SER A 69 4.65 -4.95 -0.27
C SER A 69 5.35 -5.31 1.05
N ILE A 70 5.12 -4.52 2.09
CA ILE A 70 5.80 -4.59 3.38
C ILE A 70 4.81 -5.12 4.44
N GLY A 71 5.24 -6.09 5.24
CA GLY A 71 4.42 -6.69 6.30
C GLY A 71 3.78 -8.01 5.90
N GLY A 72 2.47 -7.99 5.67
CA GLY A 72 1.66 -9.15 5.30
C GLY A 72 0.82 -9.74 6.43
N PRO A 73 0.04 -10.79 6.15
CA PRO A 73 -0.88 -11.41 7.09
C PRO A 73 -0.13 -12.14 8.21
N ARG A 74 -0.63 -12.02 9.45
CA ARG A 74 -0.22 -12.89 10.56
C ARG A 74 -0.43 -14.37 10.19
N THR A 75 0.58 -15.19 10.42
CA THR A 75 0.59 -16.65 10.19
C THR A 75 0.68 -17.40 11.52
N ALA A 76 0.87 -18.73 11.47
CA ALA A 76 1.14 -19.53 12.67
C ALA A 76 2.54 -19.28 13.27
N THR A 77 3.48 -18.78 12.46
CA THR A 77 4.91 -18.62 12.83
C THR A 77 5.38 -17.16 12.83
N GLU A 78 4.63 -16.26 12.18
CA GLU A 78 5.04 -14.87 11.96
C GLU A 78 3.90 -13.90 12.33
N ASN A 79 4.24 -12.77 12.96
CA ASN A 79 3.29 -11.71 13.29
C ASN A 79 3.82 -10.32 12.84
N PRO A 80 3.74 -9.99 11.54
CA PRO A 80 4.27 -8.72 11.00
C PRO A 80 3.70 -7.48 11.69
N THR A 81 2.40 -7.52 12.05
CA THR A 81 1.67 -6.48 12.79
C THR A 81 2.41 -5.96 14.03
N ASN A 82 3.07 -6.83 14.81
CA ASN A 82 3.82 -6.39 15.99
C ASN A 82 5.05 -5.53 15.60
N ALA A 83 5.77 -5.92 14.55
CA ALA A 83 6.94 -5.18 14.08
C ALA A 83 6.54 -3.84 13.45
N ILE A 84 5.40 -3.79 12.74
CA ILE A 84 4.87 -2.55 12.16
C ILE A 84 4.36 -1.61 13.26
N SER A 85 3.59 -2.11 14.24
CA SER A 85 3.10 -1.32 15.39
C SER A 85 4.24 -0.63 16.15
N VAL A 86 5.26 -1.39 16.56
CA VAL A 86 6.45 -0.86 17.24
C VAL A 86 7.21 0.14 16.38
N THR A 87 7.23 -0.05 15.06
CA THR A 87 7.88 0.86 14.10
C THR A 87 7.07 2.15 13.89
N ALA A 88 5.74 2.06 13.83
CA ALA A 88 4.84 3.19 13.61
C ALA A 88 4.75 4.09 14.86
N ASN A 89 4.87 3.52 16.06
CA ASN A 89 4.78 4.25 17.34
C ASN A 89 6.07 5.01 17.73
N ASP A 90 7.17 4.84 17.00
CA ASP A 90 8.47 5.48 17.28
C ASP A 90 8.92 6.31 16.05
N PRO A 91 9.03 7.65 16.14
CA PRO A 91 9.36 8.50 14.99
C PRO A 91 10.75 8.20 14.40
N ILE A 92 11.71 7.73 15.21
CA ILE A 92 13.05 7.35 14.74
C ILE A 92 12.97 6.05 13.93
N LYS A 93 12.10 5.11 14.35
CA LYS A 93 11.82 3.89 13.57
C LYS A 93 10.99 4.19 12.32
N ARG A 94 10.01 5.12 12.36
CA ARG A 94 9.29 5.57 11.16
C ARG A 94 10.25 6.16 10.12
N ALA A 95 11.09 7.12 10.49
CA ALA A 95 12.09 7.67 9.58
C ALA A 95 13.06 6.59 9.04
N SER A 96 13.49 5.66 9.91
CA SER A 96 14.36 4.53 9.49
C SER A 96 13.66 3.55 8.55
N PHE A 97 12.36 3.31 8.75
CA PHE A 97 11.50 2.49 7.91
C PHE A 97 11.30 3.13 6.54
N ILE A 98 10.86 4.39 6.50
CA ILE A 98 10.53 5.08 5.25
C ILE A 98 11.77 5.17 4.35
N ASN A 99 12.89 5.69 4.88
CA ASN A 99 14.18 5.70 4.18
C ASN A 99 14.53 4.29 3.66
N SER A 100 14.45 3.26 4.53
CA SER A 100 14.75 1.87 4.15
C SER A 100 13.78 1.29 3.11
N THR A 101 12.55 1.79 2.98
CA THR A 101 11.61 1.38 1.93
C THR A 101 11.94 2.03 0.59
N ILE A 102 12.23 3.34 0.58
CA ILE A 102 12.57 4.12 -0.61
C ILE A 102 13.91 3.62 -1.18
N ASP A 103 14.93 3.47 -0.33
CA ASP A 103 16.25 2.92 -0.70
C ASP A 103 16.13 1.59 -1.44
N ASN A 104 15.33 0.66 -0.91
CA ASN A 104 15.18 -0.66 -1.52
C ASN A 104 14.25 -0.65 -2.74
N ALA A 105 13.22 0.20 -2.78
CA ALA A 105 12.41 0.40 -3.98
C ALA A 105 13.27 0.86 -5.17
N VAL A 106 14.05 1.93 -4.98
CA VAL A 106 14.97 2.47 -5.99
C VAL A 106 16.04 1.45 -6.38
N LYS A 107 16.72 0.85 -5.39
CA LYS A 107 17.81 -0.12 -5.59
C LYS A 107 17.42 -1.37 -6.38
N PHE A 108 16.18 -1.83 -6.25
CA PHE A 108 15.67 -3.01 -6.97
C PHE A 108 14.80 -2.67 -8.17
N GLY A 109 14.50 -1.39 -8.43
CA GLY A 109 13.70 -0.94 -9.56
C GLY A 109 12.19 -1.14 -9.41
N PHE A 110 11.67 -1.12 -8.18
CA PHE A 110 10.22 -1.10 -7.95
C PHE A 110 9.62 0.26 -8.33
N ASP A 111 8.42 0.24 -8.92
CA ASP A 111 7.62 1.41 -9.27
C ASP A 111 6.80 1.95 -8.08
N GLY A 112 6.84 1.29 -6.92
CA GLY A 112 6.04 1.71 -5.78
C GLY A 112 6.11 0.80 -4.56
N LEU A 113 5.37 1.22 -3.54
CA LEU A 113 5.38 0.71 -2.17
C LEU A 113 3.94 0.46 -1.68
N ASP A 114 3.78 -0.62 -0.92
CA ASP A 114 2.51 -1.02 -0.29
C ASP A 114 2.71 -1.39 1.18
N LEU A 115 1.83 -0.87 2.05
CA LEU A 115 1.78 -1.23 3.46
C LEU A 115 0.71 -2.29 3.71
N ALA A 116 1.13 -3.55 3.82
CA ALA A 116 0.29 -4.68 4.17
C ALA A 116 0.22 -4.90 5.69
N TRP A 117 -0.29 -3.90 6.43
CA TRP A 117 -0.54 -4.04 7.86
C TRP A 117 -1.90 -4.72 8.08
N GLU A 118 -1.88 -6.04 8.38
CA GLU A 118 -3.07 -6.86 8.61
C GLU A 118 -3.19 -7.32 10.09
N PHE A 119 -3.80 -6.56 11.00
CA PHE A 119 -4.30 -5.19 10.89
C PHE A 119 -3.90 -4.40 12.15
N PRO A 120 -3.90 -3.06 12.13
CA PRO A 120 -3.79 -2.21 13.32
C PRO A 120 -4.68 -2.73 14.47
N ASP A 121 -4.12 -2.93 15.66
CA ASP A 121 -4.83 -3.61 16.75
C ASP A 121 -5.49 -2.62 17.74
N THR A 122 -4.97 -1.41 17.86
CA THR A 122 -5.50 -0.32 18.71
C THR A 122 -5.85 0.94 17.90
N GLN A 123 -6.55 1.91 18.50
CA GLN A 123 -6.76 3.20 17.86
C GLN A 123 -5.43 3.96 17.67
N ALA A 124 -4.50 3.85 18.64
CA ALA A 124 -3.16 4.42 18.52
C ALA A 124 -2.38 3.84 17.32
N ASP A 125 -2.57 2.56 16.97
CA ASP A 125 -2.00 2.00 15.74
C ASP A 125 -2.56 2.65 14.47
N LEU A 126 -3.85 3.02 14.46
CA LEU A 126 -4.50 3.69 13.33
C LEU A 126 -4.08 5.17 13.20
N ASP A 127 -3.87 5.84 14.32
CA ASP A 127 -3.40 7.22 14.36
C ASP A 127 -1.90 7.29 13.97
N ASN A 128 -1.09 6.35 14.45
CA ASN A 128 0.29 6.15 14.02
C ASN A 128 0.39 5.72 12.54
N LEU A 129 -0.54 4.90 12.03
CA LEU A 129 -0.63 4.56 10.60
C LEU A 129 -0.85 5.80 9.74
N ALA A 130 -1.79 6.68 10.10
CA ALA A 130 -2.02 7.93 9.37
C ALA A 130 -0.77 8.83 9.37
N THR A 131 -0.08 8.90 10.51
CA THR A 131 1.17 9.65 10.67
C THR A 131 2.28 9.09 9.76
N LEU A 132 2.49 7.77 9.80
CA LEU A 132 3.46 7.06 8.96
C LEU A 132 3.19 7.26 7.46
N LEU A 133 1.93 7.19 7.03
CA LEU A 133 1.58 7.35 5.61
C LEU A 133 1.79 8.79 5.10
N ILE A 134 1.62 9.81 5.94
CA ILE A 134 1.95 11.20 5.59
C ILE A 134 3.47 11.40 5.51
N GLU A 135 4.22 10.99 6.54
CA GLU A 135 5.69 11.07 6.53
C GLU A 135 6.27 10.34 5.32
N TRP A 136 5.70 9.20 4.93
CA TRP A 136 6.09 8.43 3.76
C TRP A 136 5.78 9.13 2.44
N ARG A 137 4.57 9.70 2.26
CA ARG A 137 4.24 10.46 1.05
C ARG A 137 5.14 11.68 0.88
N ASN A 138 5.40 12.40 1.98
CA ASN A 138 6.27 13.56 2.00
C ASN A 138 7.70 13.17 1.58
N GLN A 139 8.33 12.17 2.21
CA GLN A 139 9.68 11.74 1.82
C GLN A 139 9.77 11.25 0.36
N ILE A 140 8.74 10.58 -0.18
CA ILE A 140 8.73 10.21 -1.61
C ILE A 140 8.71 11.46 -2.51
N ASP A 141 7.94 12.48 -2.14
CA ASP A 141 7.90 13.75 -2.89
C ASP A 141 9.19 14.58 -2.72
N ASP A 142 9.77 14.65 -1.52
CA ASP A 142 11.03 15.35 -1.22
C ASP A 142 12.23 14.71 -1.94
N HIS A 143 12.28 13.38 -2.01
CA HIS A 143 13.29 12.63 -2.79
C HIS A 143 13.06 12.71 -4.31
N GLN A 144 11.96 13.32 -4.76
CA GLN A 144 11.56 13.48 -6.16
C GLN A 144 11.42 12.17 -6.95
N VAL A 145 11.25 11.03 -6.26
CA VAL A 145 11.13 9.71 -6.90
C VAL A 145 9.68 9.37 -7.22
N GLU A 146 9.42 8.86 -8.43
CA GLU A 146 8.07 8.56 -8.91
C GLU A 146 7.52 7.21 -8.38
N LEU A 147 7.62 7.01 -7.07
CA LEU A 147 7.06 5.84 -6.39
C LEU A 147 5.56 6.04 -6.12
N LEU A 148 4.77 5.09 -6.63
CA LEU A 148 3.40 4.88 -6.18
C LEU A 148 3.42 4.50 -4.69
N LEU A 149 2.48 5.03 -3.90
CA LEU A 149 2.30 4.62 -2.51
C LEU A 149 0.88 4.09 -2.31
N SER A 150 0.77 2.97 -1.60
CA SER A 150 -0.49 2.28 -1.36
C SER A 150 -0.52 1.59 0.00
N ALA A 151 -1.70 1.15 0.42
CA ALA A 151 -1.88 0.35 1.63
C ALA A 151 -3.02 -0.67 1.45
N THR A 152 -2.85 -1.82 2.09
CA THR A 152 -3.91 -2.81 2.31
C THR A 152 -4.75 -2.37 3.51
N VAL A 153 -6.06 -2.21 3.32
CA VAL A 153 -7.00 -1.85 4.39
C VAL A 153 -8.10 -2.89 4.57
N TYR A 154 -8.72 -2.89 5.76
CA TYR A 154 -9.90 -3.70 6.04
C TYR A 154 -11.07 -3.25 5.14
N PHE A 155 -11.99 -4.17 4.82
CA PHE A 155 -13.06 -3.89 3.84
C PHE A 155 -14.12 -2.88 4.33
N ALA A 156 -14.10 -2.55 5.62
CA ALA A 156 -14.98 -1.60 6.28
C ALA A 156 -14.15 -0.50 6.97
N PRO A 157 -14.70 0.73 7.14
CA PRO A 157 -14.01 1.84 7.82
C PRO A 157 -13.78 1.61 9.32
N GLU A 158 -14.37 0.55 9.89
CA GLU A 158 -14.26 0.17 11.30
C GLU A 158 -13.74 -1.27 11.42
N LEU A 159 -12.77 -1.49 12.32
CA LEU A 159 -12.20 -2.80 12.59
C LEU A 159 -12.76 -3.32 13.93
N PRO A 160 -13.42 -4.49 13.97
CA PRO A 160 -13.88 -5.09 15.22
C PRO A 160 -12.73 -5.47 16.17
N ARG A 161 -12.86 -5.08 17.44
CA ARG A 161 -11.90 -5.34 18.53
C ARG A 161 -12.64 -5.74 19.82
N GLY A 162 -13.27 -6.91 19.78
CA GLY A 162 -14.13 -7.38 20.86
C GLY A 162 -15.45 -6.60 20.90
N GLU A 163 -15.80 -6.05 22.07
CA GLU A 163 -17.03 -5.28 22.28
C GLU A 163 -17.03 -3.89 21.63
N LYS A 164 -15.89 -3.41 21.11
CA LYS A 164 -15.73 -2.09 20.51
C LYS A 164 -15.06 -2.19 19.14
N SER A 165 -15.39 -1.27 18.25
CA SER A 165 -14.65 -1.07 17.00
C SER A 165 -13.66 0.08 17.14
N ILE A 166 -12.48 -0.06 16.54
CA ILE A 166 -11.57 1.06 16.25
C ILE A 166 -11.83 1.54 14.80
N LYS A 167 -11.54 2.80 14.49
CA LYS A 167 -11.96 3.41 13.21
C LYS A 167 -10.78 4.06 12.47
N TYR A 168 -10.73 3.88 11.15
CA TYR A 168 -9.76 4.60 10.32
C TYR A 168 -9.98 6.13 10.47
N PRO A 169 -8.91 6.95 10.55
CA PRO A 169 -9.05 8.38 10.88
C PRO A 169 -9.86 9.21 9.86
N ALA A 170 -10.56 10.25 10.35
CA ALA A 170 -11.58 11.02 9.59
C ALA A 170 -11.60 12.58 9.78
N ASP A 171 -10.52 13.26 10.21
CA ASP A 171 -10.23 14.74 10.39
C ASP A 171 -8.83 15.31 9.93
N CYS A 172 -8.36 15.18 8.66
CA CYS A 172 -7.09 15.71 8.08
C CYS A 172 -7.45 16.91 7.19
N ARG A 173 -6.49 17.82 7.07
CA ARG A 173 -5.97 18.18 5.74
C ARG A 173 -4.44 18.15 5.82
N LEU A 174 -3.73 17.91 4.71
CA LEU A 174 -2.30 18.23 4.69
C LEU A 174 -2.16 19.72 4.98
N PRO A 175 -1.34 20.15 5.96
CA PRO A 175 -1.16 21.56 6.25
C PRO A 175 -0.42 22.22 5.09
N SER A 176 -1.06 23.21 4.45
CA SER A 176 -0.35 24.20 3.64
C SER A 176 0.72 24.87 4.51
N HIS A 177 1.94 25.04 3.98
CA HIS A 177 3.12 25.49 4.72
C HIS A 177 2.84 26.60 5.75
N GLY A 178 3.34 26.40 6.99
CA GLY A 178 3.49 27.47 7.99
C GLY A 178 2.71 27.33 9.30
N ALA A 179 1.81 26.35 9.44
CA ALA A 179 1.06 26.14 10.70
C ALA A 179 1.77 25.14 11.63
N ALA A 180 2.18 25.60 12.82
CA ALA A 180 2.62 24.74 13.91
C ALA A 180 1.42 24.27 14.77
N GLU A 181 1.62 23.15 15.47
CA GLU A 181 0.75 22.56 16.51
C GLU A 181 -0.69 22.12 16.13
N GLY A 182 -0.94 20.82 16.33
CA GLY A 182 -2.23 20.31 16.82
C GLY A 182 -3.46 20.37 15.89
N ARG A 183 -3.59 19.40 14.98
CA ARG A 183 -4.86 18.72 14.62
C ARG A 183 -4.61 17.43 13.82
N GLY A 184 -5.61 16.54 13.78
CA GLY A 184 -5.48 15.12 13.41
C GLY A 184 -5.61 14.79 11.92
N CYS A 185 -6.16 13.59 11.59
CA CYS A 185 -6.20 13.11 10.21
C CYS A 185 -7.44 12.33 9.70
N ASN A 186 -7.65 12.34 8.36
CA ASN A 186 -8.74 11.84 7.51
C ASN A 186 -8.18 11.28 6.20
N ILE A 187 -8.82 10.23 5.71
CA ILE A 187 -8.73 9.79 4.32
C ILE A 187 -10.10 10.08 3.68
N GLN A 188 -10.30 11.30 3.15
CA GLN A 188 -11.59 11.69 2.55
C GLN A 188 -11.85 10.88 1.27
N ASN A 189 -12.54 9.74 1.42
CA ASN A 189 -13.76 9.33 0.70
C ASN A 189 -14.07 7.83 0.91
N PHE A 190 -14.23 7.39 2.17
CA PHE A 190 -14.96 6.15 2.45
C PHE A 190 -16.46 6.40 2.34
N THR A 191 -17.04 6.15 1.16
CA THR A 191 -18.51 6.13 1.00
C THR A 191 -19.10 4.96 1.80
N PRO A 192 -20.05 5.18 2.72
CA PRO A 192 -20.65 4.11 3.52
C PRO A 192 -21.36 3.06 2.65
N ILE A 193 -21.16 1.77 2.95
CA ILE A 193 -21.78 0.65 2.23
C ILE A 193 -23.21 0.40 2.76
N SER A 194 -24.07 1.42 2.69
CA SER A 194 -25.47 1.37 3.16
C SER A 194 -26.51 1.33 2.03
N GLU A 195 -26.21 1.88 0.85
CA GLU A 195 -27.19 2.04 -0.23
C GLU A 195 -27.16 0.92 -1.29
N PHE A 196 -26.03 0.23 -1.47
CA PHE A 196 -25.86 -0.79 -2.52
C PHE A 196 -26.35 -2.19 -2.11
N ARG A 197 -27.65 -2.33 -1.90
CA ARG A 197 -28.29 -3.65 -1.87
C ARG A 197 -28.25 -4.29 -3.27
N ASN A 198 -27.75 -5.53 -3.36
CA ASN A 198 -27.85 -6.46 -4.49
C ASN A 198 -26.92 -6.27 -5.72
N LEU A 199 -25.64 -5.85 -5.56
CA LEU A 199 -24.63 -5.99 -6.63
C LEU A 199 -23.28 -6.56 -6.14
N TYR A 200 -22.83 -7.66 -6.77
CA TYR A 200 -21.55 -8.34 -6.50
C TYR A 200 -20.35 -7.71 -7.24
N SER A 201 -20.10 -6.41 -7.03
CA SER A 201 -18.93 -5.71 -7.59
C SER A 201 -18.46 -4.60 -6.66
N PHE A 202 -17.17 -4.57 -6.32
CA PHE A 202 -16.57 -3.51 -5.51
C PHE A 202 -15.88 -2.47 -6.41
N VAL A 203 -16.17 -1.20 -6.18
CA VAL A 203 -15.57 -0.06 -6.89
C VAL A 203 -14.80 0.79 -5.89
N VAL A 204 -13.47 0.81 -6.01
CA VAL A 204 -12.64 1.76 -5.26
C VAL A 204 -12.47 3.00 -6.14
N LEU A 205 -13.03 4.12 -5.70
CA LEU A 205 -13.06 5.38 -6.44
C LEU A 205 -12.00 6.34 -5.91
N ILE A 206 -10.81 6.30 -6.50
CA ILE A 206 -9.74 7.29 -6.24
C ILE A 206 -9.62 8.17 -7.48
N HIS A 207 -9.48 9.48 -7.29
CA HIS A 207 -9.74 10.43 -8.36
C HIS A 207 -8.83 10.19 -9.59
N ARG A 208 -9.46 10.11 -10.77
CA ARG A 208 -8.90 9.71 -12.07
C ARG A 208 -8.49 8.24 -12.27
N ILE A 209 -8.61 7.32 -11.30
CA ILE A 209 -8.44 5.87 -11.55
C ILE A 209 -9.59 5.06 -10.94
N LYS A 210 -10.47 4.55 -11.81
CA LYS A 210 -11.52 3.59 -11.43
C LYS A 210 -10.94 2.18 -11.30
N ILE A 211 -10.74 1.70 -10.07
CA ILE A 211 -10.37 0.29 -9.83
C ILE A 211 -11.64 -0.55 -9.92
N THR A 212 -11.61 -1.60 -10.74
CA THR A 212 -12.77 -2.49 -10.98
C THR A 212 -12.32 -3.94 -10.83
N ILE A 213 -12.71 -4.59 -9.74
CA ILE A 213 -12.39 -5.99 -9.45
C ILE A 213 -13.53 -6.87 -9.99
N THR A 214 -13.29 -7.58 -11.09
CA THR A 214 -14.28 -8.51 -11.70
C THR A 214 -14.02 -9.97 -11.31
N LYS A 215 -15.09 -10.76 -11.18
CA LYS A 215 -15.07 -12.14 -10.67
C LYS A 215 -14.80 -13.21 -11.75
N GLU A 216 -14.41 -12.84 -12.97
CA GLU A 216 -14.42 -13.80 -14.09
C GLU A 216 -13.20 -14.75 -14.12
N LYS A 217 -13.51 -16.03 -14.38
CA LYS A 217 -12.59 -17.15 -14.65
C LYS A 217 -11.76 -17.70 -13.47
N MET A 218 -12.46 -18.12 -12.41
CA MET A 218 -12.05 -19.27 -11.58
C MET A 218 -13.14 -20.36 -11.54
N THR A 219 -13.60 -20.80 -12.70
CA THR A 219 -14.69 -21.80 -12.85
C THR A 219 -14.28 -23.12 -13.50
N ASN A 220 -13.04 -23.25 -14.01
CA ASN A 220 -12.55 -24.46 -14.68
C ASN A 220 -11.44 -25.20 -13.89
N LEU A 221 -11.42 -25.07 -12.57
CA LEU A 221 -10.59 -25.91 -11.68
C LEU A 221 -11.50 -26.66 -10.72
N SER A 222 -11.80 -27.92 -11.05
CA SER A 222 -12.62 -28.83 -10.26
C SER A 222 -11.83 -29.41 -9.08
N CYS A 223 -11.55 -28.58 -8.08
CA CYS A 223 -11.06 -29.01 -6.77
C CYS A 223 -12.03 -28.57 -5.68
N SER A 224 -12.46 -29.52 -4.84
CA SER A 224 -13.33 -29.29 -3.69
C SER A 224 -12.58 -28.56 -2.57
N PHE A 225 -12.58 -27.22 -2.59
CA PHE A 225 -12.07 -26.39 -1.51
C PHE A 225 -13.18 -25.93 -0.58
N SER A 226 -12.99 -26.18 0.72
CA SER A 226 -13.96 -25.90 1.78
C SER A 226 -14.30 -24.41 1.88
N PHE A 227 -15.55 -24.11 2.23
CA PHE A 227 -16.17 -22.76 2.24
C PHE A 227 -15.53 -21.72 3.20
N LEU A 228 -14.40 -22.03 3.84
CA LEU A 228 -13.76 -21.26 4.92
C LEU A 228 -12.63 -20.31 4.47
N GLN A 229 -12.17 -20.37 3.22
CA GLN A 229 -11.02 -19.59 2.75
C GLN A 229 -11.38 -18.26 2.03
N MET A 230 -12.65 -17.97 1.76
CA MET A 230 -13.05 -16.89 0.83
C MET A 230 -13.34 -15.52 1.48
N THR A 231 -12.72 -15.20 2.62
CA THR A 231 -13.09 -14.04 3.46
C THR A 231 -11.98 -12.99 3.64
N ARG A 232 -10.92 -13.00 2.83
CA ARG A 232 -9.94 -11.89 2.75
C ARG A 232 -10.12 -11.08 1.47
N LEU A 233 -11.13 -10.22 1.46
CA LEU A 233 -11.30 -9.21 0.43
C LEU A 233 -10.42 -7.99 0.78
N PHE A 234 -9.25 -7.90 0.16
CA PHE A 234 -8.35 -6.77 0.35
C PHE A 234 -8.79 -5.56 -0.48
N VAL A 235 -8.94 -4.42 0.19
CA VAL A 235 -9.12 -3.12 -0.46
C VAL A 235 -7.75 -2.45 -0.54
N LEU A 236 -7.35 -2.04 -1.75
CA LEU A 236 -6.11 -1.30 -2.00
C LEU A 236 -6.44 0.19 -2.04
N ALA A 237 -5.92 0.95 -1.08
CA ALA A 237 -5.94 2.41 -1.11
C ALA A 237 -4.67 2.93 -1.81
N MET A 238 -4.81 3.81 -2.80
CA MET A 238 -3.71 4.54 -3.44
C MET A 238 -3.60 5.94 -2.81
N ILE A 239 -2.39 6.35 -2.41
CA ILE A 239 -2.17 7.64 -1.76
C ILE A 239 -1.74 8.68 -2.82
N PRO A 240 -2.50 9.78 -2.99
CA PRO A 240 -2.22 10.76 -4.03
C PRO A 240 -0.95 11.55 -3.75
N ARG A 241 -0.26 11.99 -4.82
CA ARG A 241 0.91 12.86 -4.76
C ARG A 241 0.54 14.23 -4.20
N SER A 242 1.41 14.86 -3.43
CA SER A 242 1.25 16.27 -3.08
C SER A 242 1.46 17.15 -4.32
N SER A 243 0.68 18.23 -4.44
CA SER A 243 0.77 19.15 -5.59
C SER A 243 1.58 20.39 -5.24
N SER A 244 2.90 20.33 -5.47
CA SER A 244 3.78 21.50 -5.38
C SER A 244 3.30 22.60 -6.35
N PRO A 245 3.20 23.87 -5.92
CA PRO A 245 2.93 24.98 -6.84
C PRO A 245 4.06 25.13 -7.85
N SER A 246 3.74 25.20 -9.14
CA SER A 246 4.71 25.56 -10.17
C SER A 246 5.06 27.05 -10.03
N LEU A 247 6.32 27.35 -9.70
CA LEU A 247 6.84 28.72 -9.71
C LEU A 247 6.88 29.25 -11.16
N ASN A 248 5.84 29.99 -11.54
CA ASN A 248 5.82 30.76 -12.79
C ASN A 248 6.74 31.98 -12.67
N THR A 249 8.02 31.83 -12.99
CA THR A 249 8.94 32.96 -13.16
C THR A 249 8.69 33.65 -14.51
N ASN A 250 7.76 34.62 -14.54
CA ASN A 250 7.36 35.36 -15.73
C ASN A 250 7.20 36.87 -15.45
N GLU A 251 8.29 37.53 -15.04
CA GLU A 251 8.47 38.99 -15.10
C GLU A 251 9.84 39.22 -15.77
N GLN A 252 9.86 39.37 -17.10
CA GLN A 252 9.84 40.64 -17.85
C GLN A 252 11.18 41.42 -17.84
N GLU A 253 11.96 41.22 -18.89
CA GLU A 253 12.96 42.22 -19.33
C GLU A 253 12.26 43.40 -20.01
N SER A 254 12.29 44.58 -19.38
CA SER A 254 12.32 45.88 -20.05
C SER A 254 12.57 46.98 -19.00
N GLY A 255 13.45 47.97 -19.20
CA GLY A 255 14.29 48.22 -20.36
C GLY A 255 14.40 49.69 -20.72
N LEU A 256 14.95 50.52 -19.82
CA LEU A 256 15.53 51.85 -20.06
C LEU A 256 16.33 52.31 -18.82
#